data_AF-A0AAW2LCX7-F1
#
_entry.id   AF-A0AAW2LCX7-F1
#
_cell.length_a   1.000
_cell.length_b   1.000
_cell.length_c   1.000
_cell.angle_alpha   90.00
_cell.angle_beta   90.00
_cell.angle_gamma   90.00
#
_symmetry.space_group_name_H-M   'P 1'
#
loop_
_entity.id
_entity.type
_entity.pdbx_description
1 polymer ?
#
loop_
_entity_poly.entity_id
_entity_poly.type
_entity_poly.pdbx_seq_one_letter_code
_entity_poly.pdbx_strand_id
1 'polypeptide(L)'
;MVSSEVAAGSYCVGYYSKKKAFKPGQVTGGENCQKHSVGHPRNHTNPGSLRICVYGGVRHTSFSDEPVIDIDELLSADIVLTTYDVLKEDLPHDSERHEGDRRIMRYKKRYPVVPTLLTRVFWWRICLDEAQMVEGNAAAATELALRLHAKHRWCITGTPIQRKLDDLYGLLRFLQSSPFDVLRWWTDVISNPYEKGDVAAMTFTHNFFKQLMWRSSKAHVWDELQLPPQEECVFWLSLSPIEEHFYQRQHETCVDDAREVIEGFKDDVSKKQAADSMSSDTSSGPYITNMEAAKLFNSLLKLRQACCHPQVGSSGLRSLQKSPMTMEEILSVLIGKTKVEGEDALRKLIVALNGLAGIAIIKHDFPGAVSLYKEALDLVEEHSCDFRLDPLLNIHIHYNLAEVLPPTEKSLQQMSVSGSSENLPCGICNIDEKMIMLREEKKGLDVIPV
;
A
#
# COMPACT_ATOMS: atom_id res chain seq x y z
N MET A 1 -16.55 -10.24 14.94
CA MET A 1 -15.36 -10.80 14.28
C MET A 1 -14.16 -10.51 15.17
N VAL A 2 -13.86 -11.40 16.12
CA VAL A 2 -12.59 -11.37 16.86
C VAL A 2 -11.64 -12.20 16.02
N SER A 3 -10.89 -11.54 15.12
CA SER A 3 -9.70 -12.16 14.54
C SER A 3 -8.75 -12.42 15.69
N SER A 4 -8.68 -13.67 16.13
CA SER A 4 -7.52 -14.15 16.87
C SER A 4 -6.33 -14.06 15.91
N GLU A 5 -5.65 -12.91 15.90
CA GLU A 5 -4.26 -12.82 15.47
C GLU A 5 -3.44 -13.72 16.39
N VAL A 6 -3.39 -15.00 16.05
CA VAL A 6 -2.26 -15.82 16.45
C VAL A 6 -1.10 -15.27 15.64
N ALA A 7 -0.36 -14.35 16.26
CA ALA A 7 0.94 -13.93 15.76
C ALA A 7 1.80 -15.18 15.62
N ALA A 8 1.81 -15.75 14.41
CA ALA A 8 2.77 -16.75 14.00
C ALA A 8 4.13 -16.06 14.00
N GLY A 9 4.81 -16.11 15.15
CA GLY A 9 6.19 -15.69 15.25
C GLY A 9 6.98 -16.45 14.18
N SER A 10 7.53 -15.69 13.23
CA SER A 10 8.37 -16.23 12.16
C SER A 10 9.74 -16.54 12.76
N TYR A 11 9.84 -17.69 13.45
CA TYR A 11 11.06 -18.13 14.11
C TYR A 11 11.98 -18.83 13.10
N CYS A 12 13.30 -18.63 13.25
CA CYS A 12 14.30 -19.26 12.41
C CYS A 12 15.34 -20.03 13.25
N VAL A 13 15.62 -21.24 12.77
CA VAL A 13 16.80 -22.06 13.04
C VAL A 13 16.96 -22.68 14.41
N GLY A 14 17.04 -24.01 14.47
CA GLY A 14 17.76 -24.73 15.53
C GLY A 14 19.17 -25.06 15.08
N TYR A 15 20.19 -24.47 15.72
CA TYR A 15 21.59 -24.69 15.34
C TYR A 15 22.30 -25.72 16.22
N TYR A 16 22.69 -26.88 15.66
CA TYR A 16 23.44 -27.90 16.41
C TYR A 16 24.95 -27.63 16.46
N SER A 17 25.56 -27.60 17.65
CA SER A 17 27.00 -27.46 17.83
C SER A 17 27.57 -28.46 18.85
N LYS A 18 27.82 -29.72 18.42
CA LYS A 18 29.08 -30.47 18.64
C LYS A 18 28.92 -31.98 18.37
N LYS A 19 29.99 -32.56 17.82
CA LYS A 19 30.30 -34.00 17.94
C LYS A 19 30.68 -34.30 19.39
N LYS A 20 29.79 -34.90 20.19
CA LYS A 20 30.19 -35.73 21.32
C LYS A 20 29.39 -37.04 21.31
N ALA A 21 30.12 -38.15 21.27
CA ALA A 21 29.56 -39.48 21.45
C ALA A 21 28.90 -39.55 22.84
N PHE A 22 27.69 -40.12 22.89
CA PHE A 22 26.92 -40.40 24.10
C PHE A 22 27.78 -41.16 25.12
N LYS A 23 27.88 -40.64 26.35
CA LYS A 23 28.10 -41.44 27.56
C LYS A 23 27.05 -41.04 28.60
N PRO A 24 26.48 -41.99 29.35
CA PRO A 24 25.38 -41.72 30.27
C PRO A 24 25.91 -41.18 31.60
N GLY A 25 25.25 -40.17 32.17
CA GLY A 25 25.31 -39.89 33.60
C GLY A 25 25.29 -38.41 34.01
N GLN A 26 24.41 -38.16 34.98
CA GLN A 26 24.33 -37.05 35.94
C GLN A 26 23.60 -35.74 35.58
N VAL A 27 22.59 -35.52 36.41
CA VAL A 27 21.66 -34.40 36.56
C VAL A 27 22.25 -33.37 37.52
N THR A 28 22.15 -32.08 37.21
CA THR A 28 22.00 -31.00 38.20
C THR A 28 21.16 -29.87 37.60
N GLY A 29 20.23 -29.35 38.40
CA GLY A 29 19.17 -28.44 37.98
C GLY A 29 19.51 -26.94 38.05
N GLY A 30 18.56 -26.13 37.60
CA GLY A 30 18.55 -24.67 37.71
C GLY A 30 17.40 -24.09 36.90
N GLU A 31 16.46 -23.44 37.58
CA GLU A 31 15.18 -22.93 37.09
C GLU A 31 15.27 -21.57 36.35
N ASN A 32 14.17 -21.29 35.63
CA ASN A 32 13.63 -19.98 35.20
C ASN A 32 14.30 -19.23 34.03
N CYS A 33 13.58 -19.14 32.90
CA CYS A 33 13.00 -17.86 32.42
C CYS A 33 12.19 -17.99 31.11
N GLN A 34 11.08 -17.24 31.12
CA GLN A 34 10.22 -16.67 30.07
C GLN A 34 9.52 -17.51 28.99
N LYS A 35 8.23 -17.18 28.88
CA LYS A 35 7.07 -17.74 28.17
C LYS A 35 6.82 -16.81 26.98
N HIS A 36 6.46 -17.18 25.75
CA HIS A 36 5.61 -18.22 25.20
C HIS A 36 6.17 -18.57 23.81
N SER A 37 6.44 -19.85 23.52
CA SER A 37 6.90 -20.45 22.24
C SER A 37 8.25 -21.18 22.29
N VAL A 38 9.03 -21.03 23.37
CA VAL A 38 10.16 -21.94 23.71
C VAL A 38 9.68 -23.36 24.12
N GLY A 39 8.37 -23.61 24.06
CA GLY A 39 7.73 -24.87 24.47
C GLY A 39 7.98 -26.04 23.54
N HIS A 40 8.09 -25.84 22.21
CA HIS A 40 8.13 -26.98 21.28
C HIS A 40 9.37 -27.88 21.47
N PRO A 41 10.62 -27.36 21.51
CA PRO A 41 11.78 -28.22 21.76
C PRO A 41 11.79 -28.79 23.18
N ARG A 42 11.33 -28.02 24.18
CA ARG A 42 11.33 -28.43 25.59
C ARG A 42 10.28 -29.50 25.91
N ASN A 43 9.20 -29.58 25.15
CA ASN A 43 8.12 -30.56 25.35
C ASN A 43 8.41 -31.93 24.70
N HIS A 44 9.29 -31.96 23.68
CA HIS A 44 9.62 -33.18 22.93
C HIS A 44 11.03 -33.71 23.22
N THR A 45 11.75 -33.11 24.16
CA THR A 45 13.09 -33.53 24.57
C THR A 45 13.10 -33.78 26.08
N ASN A 46 13.91 -34.74 26.51
CA ASN A 46 14.08 -34.99 27.95
C ASN A 46 14.64 -33.70 28.61
N PRO A 47 14.01 -33.18 29.67
CA PRO A 47 14.47 -31.98 30.36
C PRO A 47 15.95 -32.09 30.75
N GLY A 48 16.76 -31.09 30.35
CA GLY A 48 18.20 -31.06 30.61
C GLY A 48 19.09 -31.80 29.59
N SER A 49 18.52 -32.45 28.57
CA SER A 49 19.30 -33.18 27.55
C SER A 49 19.95 -32.27 26.50
N LEU A 50 19.43 -31.06 26.29
CA LEU A 50 19.89 -30.12 25.26
C LEU A 50 19.90 -28.71 25.81
N ARG A 51 20.99 -27.97 25.56
CA ARG A 51 21.10 -26.55 25.91
C ARG A 51 20.65 -25.69 24.74
N ILE A 52 19.65 -24.85 24.97
CA ILE A 52 19.06 -23.96 23.96
C ILE A 52 19.45 -22.52 24.29
N CYS A 53 19.99 -21.79 23.31
CA CYS A 53 20.31 -20.37 23.38
C CYS A 53 19.47 -19.61 22.35
N VAL A 54 18.93 -18.43 22.71
CA VAL A 54 18.19 -17.58 21.77
C VAL A 54 19.08 -16.39 21.40
N TYR A 55 19.49 -16.33 20.14
CA TYR A 55 20.30 -15.27 19.59
C TYR A 55 19.44 -14.08 19.13
N GLY A 56 19.59 -12.96 19.84
CA GLY A 56 18.83 -11.72 19.62
C GLY A 56 19.56 -10.64 18.80
N GLY A 57 20.63 -10.98 18.06
CA GLY A 57 21.32 -10.05 17.16
C GLY A 57 22.43 -9.22 17.78
N VAL A 58 23.18 -8.53 16.93
CA VAL A 58 24.22 -7.57 17.32
C VAL A 58 23.56 -6.27 17.80
N ARG A 59 23.50 -6.06 19.12
CA ARG A 59 22.92 -4.85 19.70
C ARG A 59 23.92 -3.69 19.70
N HIS A 60 23.49 -2.51 19.25
CA HIS A 60 24.22 -1.26 19.50
C HIS A 60 24.14 -0.94 21.00
N THR A 61 25.30 -0.80 21.64
CA THR A 61 25.49 -0.51 23.07
C THR A 61 24.96 0.87 23.46
N SER A 62 23.65 1.08 23.49
CA SER A 62 23.14 2.38 23.94
C SER A 62 22.02 2.36 24.98
N PHE A 63 21.03 1.46 25.02
CA PHE A 63 19.93 1.64 25.99
C PHE A 63 19.14 0.37 26.43
N SER A 64 19.72 -0.83 26.44
CA SER A 64 19.02 -2.02 27.00
C SER A 64 19.91 -2.84 27.95
N ASP A 65 19.48 -3.02 29.20
CA ASP A 65 20.12 -3.81 30.28
C ASP A 65 20.09 -5.35 30.08
N GLU A 66 20.04 -5.78 28.83
CA GLU A 66 19.96 -7.19 28.47
C GLU A 66 21.36 -7.74 28.14
N PRO A 67 21.70 -8.95 28.60
CA PRO A 67 23.05 -9.48 28.50
C PRO A 67 23.48 -9.64 27.04
N VAL A 68 24.66 -9.10 26.72
CA VAL A 68 25.35 -9.38 25.44
C VAL A 68 25.73 -10.85 25.46
N ILE A 69 25.20 -11.62 24.50
CA ILE A 69 25.51 -13.05 24.38
C ILE A 69 27.00 -13.20 24.06
N ASP A 70 27.72 -13.89 24.92
CA ASP A 70 29.13 -14.19 24.72
C ASP A 70 29.28 -15.33 23.68
N ILE A 71 30.38 -15.32 22.92
CA ILE A 71 30.69 -16.38 21.96
C ILE A 71 30.81 -17.73 22.66
N ASP A 72 31.30 -17.74 23.90
CA ASP A 72 31.41 -18.95 24.71
C ASP A 72 30.05 -19.53 25.09
N GLU A 73 29.05 -18.67 25.33
CA GLU A 73 27.67 -19.08 25.57
C GLU A 73 27.08 -19.72 24.31
N LEU A 74 27.29 -19.10 23.15
CA LEU A 74 26.85 -19.60 21.83
C LEU A 74 27.49 -20.96 21.48
N LEU A 75 28.78 -21.13 21.77
CA LEU A 75 29.54 -22.37 21.53
C LEU A 75 29.23 -23.48 22.55
N SER A 76 28.61 -23.11 23.68
CA SER A 76 28.14 -24.05 24.68
C SER A 76 26.76 -24.60 24.33
N ALA A 77 25.94 -23.85 23.60
CA ALA A 77 24.60 -24.28 23.22
C ALA A 77 24.61 -25.45 22.24
N ASP A 78 23.69 -26.40 22.46
CA ASP A 78 23.41 -27.48 21.52
C ASP A 78 22.40 -27.05 20.46
N ILE A 79 21.57 -26.05 20.74
CA ILE A 79 20.61 -25.45 19.80
C ILE A 79 20.68 -23.94 19.98
N VAL A 80 21.04 -23.20 18.94
CA VAL A 80 20.80 -21.75 18.90
C VAL A 80 19.48 -21.49 18.15
N LEU A 81 18.69 -20.51 18.57
CA LEU A 81 17.46 -20.03 17.91
C LEU A 81 17.59 -18.56 17.53
N THR A 82 17.12 -18.16 16.35
CA THR A 82 17.14 -16.75 15.90
C THR A 82 15.89 -16.39 15.09
N THR A 83 15.82 -15.22 14.49
CA THR A 83 14.70 -14.82 13.62
C THR A 83 15.22 -14.23 12.31
N TYR A 84 14.37 -14.20 11.28
CA TYR A 84 14.73 -13.59 10.00
C TYR A 84 15.04 -12.09 10.12
N ASP A 85 14.36 -11.39 11.02
CA ASP A 85 14.61 -9.98 11.31
C ASP A 85 16.00 -9.77 11.91
N VAL A 86 16.39 -10.62 12.87
CA VAL A 86 17.75 -10.59 13.44
C VAL A 86 18.80 -10.85 12.36
N LEU A 87 18.59 -11.83 11.47
CA LEU A 87 19.51 -12.08 10.37
C LEU A 87 19.63 -10.87 9.41
N LYS A 88 18.53 -10.16 9.19
CA LYS A 88 18.53 -8.94 8.37
C LYS A 88 19.28 -7.79 9.05
N GLU A 89 19.12 -7.63 10.36
CA GLU A 89 19.81 -6.62 11.17
C GLU A 89 21.30 -6.90 11.35
N ASP A 90 21.69 -8.17 11.32
CA ASP A 90 23.08 -8.62 11.42
C ASP A 90 23.87 -8.50 10.11
N LEU A 91 23.20 -8.49 8.95
CA LEU A 91 23.88 -8.41 7.65
C LEU A 91 24.88 -7.23 7.52
N PRO A 92 24.57 -5.99 7.97
CA PRO A 92 25.52 -4.87 7.93
C PRO A 92 26.74 -5.04 8.84
N HIS A 93 26.69 -6.00 9.77
CA HIS A 93 27.74 -6.38 10.71
C HIS A 93 28.63 -7.51 10.18
N ASP A 94 28.34 -8.06 9.00
CA ASP A 94 29.19 -9.07 8.39
C ASP A 94 30.45 -8.45 7.76
N SER A 95 31.63 -8.83 8.25
CA SER A 95 32.92 -8.28 7.82
C SER A 95 33.32 -8.70 6.41
N GLU A 96 32.81 -9.85 5.92
CA GLU A 96 33.17 -10.41 4.61
C GLU A 96 32.45 -9.75 3.43
N ARG A 97 31.41 -8.96 3.68
CA ARG A 97 30.75 -8.16 2.63
C ARG A 97 31.70 -7.19 1.92
N HIS A 98 32.86 -6.89 2.51
CA HIS A 98 33.80 -5.88 2.03
C HIS A 98 34.76 -6.34 0.92
N GLU A 99 34.86 -7.64 0.60
CA GLU A 99 35.84 -8.11 -0.40
C GLU A 99 35.33 -8.07 -1.86
N GLY A 100 34.00 -8.07 -2.10
CA GLY A 100 33.44 -8.27 -3.46
C GLY A 100 32.76 -7.07 -4.12
N ASP A 101 32.27 -6.09 -3.36
CA ASP A 101 31.38 -5.05 -3.91
C ASP A 101 32.13 -3.76 -4.26
N ARG A 102 32.55 -3.66 -5.54
CA ARG A 102 33.25 -2.48 -6.09
C ARG A 102 32.47 -1.15 -5.91
N ARG A 103 31.17 -1.19 -5.63
CA ARG A 103 30.34 0.02 -5.46
C ARG A 103 30.46 0.70 -4.08
N ILE A 104 30.95 0.01 -3.06
CA ILE A 104 30.95 0.50 -1.65
C ILE A 104 32.27 1.20 -1.26
N MET A 105 33.30 1.13 -2.10
CA MET A 105 34.60 1.82 -1.89
C MET A 105 34.51 3.35 -1.78
N ARG A 106 33.37 3.98 -2.15
CA ARG A 106 33.15 5.43 -2.04
C ARG A 106 32.83 5.93 -0.62
N TYR A 107 32.48 5.05 0.31
CA TYR A 107 32.20 5.40 1.71
C TYR A 107 32.73 4.31 2.66
N LYS A 108 34.05 4.28 2.89
CA LYS A 108 34.63 3.45 3.95
C LYS A 108 34.09 3.97 5.29
N LYS A 109 33.34 3.13 6.03
CA LYS A 109 32.80 3.48 7.35
C LYS A 109 33.96 3.94 8.25
N ARG A 110 33.79 5.08 8.91
CA ARG A 110 34.83 5.75 9.74
C ARG A 110 35.12 5.03 11.07
N TYR A 111 34.33 4.01 11.42
CA TYR A 111 34.40 3.28 12.69
C TYR A 111 34.42 1.76 12.46
N PRO A 112 35.14 0.99 13.30
CA PRO A 112 35.14 -0.47 13.24
C PRO A 112 33.73 -0.98 13.54
N VAL A 113 33.21 -1.84 12.65
CA VAL A 113 31.93 -2.51 12.83
C VAL A 113 32.18 -3.77 13.67
N VAL A 114 31.41 -3.97 14.74
CA VAL A 114 31.47 -5.20 15.53
C VAL A 114 30.94 -6.35 14.65
N PRO A 115 31.72 -7.41 14.39
CA PRO A 115 31.28 -8.48 13.52
C PRO A 115 30.19 -9.32 14.17
N THR A 116 29.19 -9.78 13.39
CA THR A 116 28.22 -10.76 13.89
C THR A 116 28.92 -12.04 14.33
N LEU A 117 28.42 -12.65 15.40
CA LEU A 117 28.94 -13.93 15.92
C LEU A 117 28.56 -15.10 15.00
N LEU A 118 27.45 -14.98 14.26
CA LEU A 118 26.89 -16.09 13.49
C LEU A 118 27.79 -16.54 12.33
N THR A 119 28.48 -15.62 11.66
CA THR A 119 29.39 -15.94 10.54
C THR A 119 30.74 -16.48 11.01
N ARG A 120 31.09 -16.27 12.29
CA ARG A 120 32.35 -16.73 12.89
C ARG A 120 32.31 -18.18 13.38
N VAL A 121 31.12 -18.78 13.38
CA VAL A 121 30.89 -20.16 13.82
C VAL A 121 30.65 -21.06 12.62
N PHE A 122 31.31 -22.22 12.62
CA PHE A 122 31.01 -23.27 11.66
C PHE A 122 29.91 -24.18 12.21
N TRP A 123 28.73 -24.13 11.60
CA TRP A 123 27.55 -24.83 12.06
C TRP A 123 27.50 -26.28 11.59
N TRP A 124 27.03 -27.20 12.44
CA TRP A 124 26.79 -28.57 11.99
C TRP A 124 25.58 -28.65 11.05
N ARG A 125 24.49 -27.99 11.43
CA ARG A 125 23.25 -27.94 10.68
C ARG A 125 22.60 -26.56 10.78
N ILE A 126 22.10 -26.07 9.66
CA ILE A 126 21.19 -24.92 9.59
C ILE A 126 19.86 -25.40 9.02
N CYS A 127 18.77 -25.07 9.72
CA CYS A 127 17.40 -25.34 9.28
C CYS A 127 16.67 -24.01 9.10
N LEU A 128 16.16 -23.74 7.91
CA LEU A 128 15.24 -22.64 7.66
C LEU A 128 13.82 -23.15 7.81
N ASP A 129 13.04 -22.54 8.69
CA ASP A 129 11.61 -22.81 8.82
C ASP A 129 10.82 -21.76 8.05
N GLU A 130 9.72 -22.17 7.44
CA GLU A 130 9.00 -21.40 6.43
C GLU A 130 9.95 -20.78 5.39
N ALA A 131 10.79 -21.63 4.78
CA ALA A 131 11.87 -21.23 3.89
C ALA A 131 11.42 -20.35 2.71
N GLN A 132 10.14 -20.33 2.38
CA GLN A 132 9.56 -19.42 1.40
C GLN A 132 9.65 -17.93 1.80
N MET A 133 9.83 -17.63 3.10
CA MET A 133 10.09 -16.27 3.61
C MET A 133 11.44 -15.69 3.13
N VAL A 134 12.32 -16.56 2.63
CA VAL A 134 13.70 -16.26 2.18
C VAL A 134 13.76 -16.01 0.67
N GLU A 135 12.60 -16.05 -0.01
CA GLU A 135 12.48 -15.94 -1.46
C GLU A 135 12.74 -14.51 -1.94
N GLY A 136 13.98 -14.28 -2.34
CA GLY A 136 14.44 -13.06 -2.98
C GLY A 136 15.96 -12.98 -2.93
N ASN A 137 16.61 -12.99 -4.10
CA ASN A 137 18.07 -12.78 -4.22
C ASN A 137 18.55 -11.44 -3.62
N ALA A 138 17.64 -10.56 -3.21
CA ALA A 138 17.89 -9.22 -2.64
C ALA A 138 17.40 -9.06 -1.19
N ALA A 139 16.83 -10.10 -0.56
CA ALA A 139 16.43 -10.03 0.83
C ALA A 139 17.68 -10.15 1.72
N ALA A 140 17.90 -9.15 2.59
CA ALA A 140 19.08 -9.08 3.45
C ALA A 140 19.23 -10.31 4.38
N ALA A 141 18.11 -10.88 4.84
CA ALA A 141 18.13 -12.11 5.63
C ALA A 141 18.65 -13.32 4.83
N THR A 142 18.25 -13.44 3.56
CA THR A 142 18.70 -14.48 2.64
C THR A 142 20.20 -14.37 2.38
N GLU A 143 20.69 -13.15 2.17
CA GLU A 143 22.11 -12.88 1.96
C GLU A 143 22.96 -13.35 3.15
N LEU A 144 22.54 -13.04 4.38
CA LEU A 144 23.27 -13.48 5.57
C LEU A 144 23.18 -15.01 5.73
N ALA A 145 22.00 -15.60 5.56
CA ALA A 145 21.79 -17.05 5.69
C ALA A 145 22.65 -17.86 4.71
N LEU A 146 22.88 -17.34 3.50
CA LEU A 146 23.78 -17.94 2.50
C LEU A 146 25.25 -17.90 2.92
N ARG A 147 25.67 -16.84 3.62
CA ARG A 147 27.05 -16.67 4.09
C ARG A 147 27.41 -17.53 5.29
N LEU A 148 26.42 -17.91 6.11
CA LEU A 148 26.67 -18.79 7.26
C LEU A 148 27.34 -20.09 6.81
N HIS A 149 28.45 -20.45 7.46
CA HIS A 149 29.16 -21.68 7.15
C HIS A 149 28.49 -22.87 7.85
N ALA A 150 28.08 -23.87 7.08
CA ALA A 150 27.44 -25.06 7.62
C ALA A 150 27.79 -26.33 6.86
N LYS A 151 27.80 -27.47 7.57
CA LYS A 151 27.94 -28.79 6.95
C LYS A 151 26.64 -29.31 6.34
N HIS A 152 25.52 -29.13 7.03
CA HIS A 152 24.21 -29.60 6.60
C HIS A 152 23.21 -28.43 6.53
N ARG A 153 22.40 -28.39 5.48
CA ARG A 153 21.42 -27.32 5.25
C ARG A 153 20.07 -27.92 4.92
N TRP A 154 19.04 -27.45 5.62
CA TRP A 154 17.68 -27.98 5.55
C TRP A 154 16.73 -26.81 5.33
N CYS A 155 15.80 -26.96 4.39
CA CYS A 155 14.68 -26.04 4.19
C CYS A 155 13.40 -26.77 4.58
N ILE A 156 12.61 -26.15 5.45
CA ILE A 156 11.31 -26.63 5.89
C ILE A 156 10.30 -25.59 5.40
N THR A 157 9.33 -26.03 4.60
CA THR A 157 8.33 -25.16 3.98
C THR A 157 7.10 -25.96 3.59
N GLY A 158 5.91 -25.42 3.87
CA GLY A 158 4.66 -25.98 3.36
C GLY A 158 4.43 -25.67 1.87
N THR A 159 4.98 -24.55 1.38
CA THR A 159 4.73 -24.00 0.04
C THR A 159 6.05 -23.52 -0.59
N PRO A 160 6.84 -24.42 -1.19
CA PRO A 160 8.15 -24.08 -1.77
C PRO A 160 8.08 -23.27 -3.08
N ILE A 161 6.88 -23.04 -3.61
CA ILE A 161 6.62 -22.23 -4.80
C ILE A 161 5.44 -21.32 -4.45
N GLN A 162 5.65 -20.01 -4.42
CA GLN A 162 4.59 -19.04 -4.12
C GLN A 162 4.12 -18.29 -5.35
N ARG A 163 5.06 -17.78 -6.16
CA ARG A 163 4.80 -16.85 -7.27
C ARG A 163 5.27 -17.44 -8.59
N LYS A 164 6.52 -17.93 -8.64
CA LYS A 164 7.16 -18.39 -9.88
C LYS A 164 8.09 -19.56 -9.61
N LEU A 165 8.46 -20.29 -10.66
CA LEU A 165 9.41 -21.40 -10.55
C LEU A 165 10.76 -20.96 -9.96
N ASP A 166 11.17 -19.71 -10.22
CA ASP A 166 12.41 -19.12 -9.69
C ASP A 166 12.47 -19.03 -8.16
N ASP A 167 11.35 -19.18 -7.45
CA ASP A 167 11.32 -19.27 -5.99
C ASP A 167 12.18 -20.47 -5.51
N LEU A 168 12.16 -21.57 -6.26
CA LEU A 168 12.98 -22.76 -5.99
C LEU A 168 14.49 -22.49 -6.13
N TYR A 169 14.89 -21.54 -6.98
CA TYR A 169 16.30 -21.21 -7.14
C TYR A 169 16.90 -20.65 -5.85
N GLY A 170 16.15 -19.82 -5.13
CA GLY A 170 16.56 -19.30 -3.82
C GLY A 170 16.84 -20.42 -2.81
N LEU A 171 15.98 -21.45 -2.81
CA LEU A 171 16.15 -22.63 -1.96
C LEU A 171 17.36 -23.47 -2.38
N LEU A 172 17.56 -23.69 -3.68
CA LEU A 172 18.72 -24.46 -4.20
C LEU A 172 20.05 -23.76 -3.91
N ARG A 173 20.09 -22.42 -4.00
CA ARG A 173 21.23 -21.61 -3.57
C ARG A 173 21.55 -21.80 -2.11
N PHE A 174 20.53 -21.77 -1.25
CA PHE A 174 20.72 -22.01 0.17
C PHE A 174 21.23 -23.43 0.44
N LEU A 175 20.64 -24.45 -0.19
CA LEU A 175 21.06 -25.84 -0.03
C LEU A 175 22.45 -26.13 -0.64
N GLN A 176 23.05 -25.20 -1.38
CA GLN A 176 24.33 -25.36 -2.09
C GLN A 176 24.29 -26.56 -3.05
N SER A 177 23.18 -26.73 -3.76
CA SER A 177 22.94 -27.86 -4.66
C SER A 177 23.64 -27.65 -6.01
N SER A 178 24.92 -27.96 -6.10
CA SER A 178 25.69 -27.89 -7.35
C SER A 178 25.17 -28.86 -8.42
N PRO A 179 25.08 -28.45 -9.71
CA PRO A 179 25.46 -27.15 -10.29
C PRO A 179 24.33 -26.09 -10.32
N PHE A 180 23.14 -26.43 -9.82
CA PHE A 180 21.92 -25.60 -9.92
C PHE A 180 21.84 -24.47 -8.90
N ASP A 181 22.82 -24.35 -8.01
CA ASP A 181 23.07 -23.18 -7.19
C ASP A 181 23.58 -21.98 -8.02
N VAL A 182 24.08 -22.21 -9.24
CA VAL A 182 24.50 -21.17 -10.17
C VAL A 182 23.35 -20.75 -11.10
N LEU A 183 23.09 -19.45 -11.16
CA LEU A 183 21.94 -18.88 -11.90
C LEU A 183 21.88 -19.31 -13.36
N ARG A 184 23.03 -19.35 -14.04
CA ARG A 184 23.10 -19.75 -15.45
C ARG A 184 22.60 -21.17 -15.69
N TRP A 185 23.04 -22.13 -14.85
CA TRP A 185 22.61 -23.51 -14.95
C TRP A 185 21.13 -23.66 -14.60
N TRP A 186 20.65 -22.92 -13.60
CA TRP A 186 19.22 -22.85 -13.28
C TRP A 186 18.39 -22.36 -14.48
N THR A 187 18.76 -21.22 -15.06
CA THR A 187 18.01 -20.58 -16.14
C THR A 187 18.04 -21.39 -17.44
N ASP A 188 19.21 -21.88 -17.84
CA ASP A 188 19.38 -22.55 -19.14
C ASP A 188 18.85 -23.99 -19.14
N VAL A 189 18.90 -24.70 -18.00
CA VAL A 189 18.55 -26.14 -17.92
C VAL A 189 17.18 -26.38 -17.31
N ILE A 190 16.76 -25.56 -16.33
CA ILE A 190 15.51 -25.76 -15.60
C ILE A 190 14.48 -24.70 -16.00
N SER A 191 14.73 -23.42 -15.72
CA SER A 191 13.69 -22.37 -15.82
C SER A 191 13.18 -22.17 -17.25
N ASN A 192 14.05 -21.84 -18.20
CA ASN A 192 13.64 -21.56 -19.59
C ASN A 192 13.01 -22.77 -20.29
N PRO A 193 13.56 -24.00 -20.21
CA PRO A 193 12.94 -25.15 -20.85
C PRO A 193 11.61 -25.55 -20.21
N TYR A 194 11.47 -25.38 -18.89
CA TYR A 194 10.22 -25.64 -18.18
C TYR A 194 9.12 -24.65 -18.59
N GLU A 195 9.43 -23.35 -18.68
CA GLU A 195 8.48 -22.33 -19.13
C GLU A 195 8.06 -22.50 -20.59
N LYS A 196 8.95 -23.03 -21.44
CA LYS A 196 8.64 -23.38 -22.84
C LYS A 196 7.78 -24.65 -22.98
N GLY A 197 7.52 -25.38 -21.90
CA GLY A 197 6.74 -26.61 -21.92
C GLY A 197 7.48 -27.81 -22.53
N ASP A 198 8.82 -27.83 -22.49
CA ASP A 198 9.60 -28.98 -22.96
C ASP A 198 9.41 -30.18 -22.00
N VAL A 199 8.75 -31.22 -22.51
CA VAL A 199 8.42 -32.44 -21.76
C VAL A 199 9.67 -33.13 -21.19
N ALA A 200 10.78 -33.13 -21.92
CA ALA A 200 12.02 -33.76 -21.46
C ALA A 200 12.61 -32.99 -20.26
N ALA A 201 12.63 -31.66 -20.35
CA ALA A 201 13.13 -30.81 -19.27
C ALA A 201 12.23 -30.80 -18.03
N MET A 202 10.90 -30.85 -18.21
CA MET A 202 9.97 -31.03 -17.10
C MET A 202 10.23 -32.35 -16.38
N THR A 203 10.36 -33.45 -17.12
CA THR A 203 10.63 -34.79 -16.55
C THR A 203 11.96 -34.80 -15.79
N PHE A 204 13.01 -34.19 -16.35
CA PHE A 204 14.29 -34.01 -15.68
C PHE A 204 14.14 -33.23 -14.36
N THR A 205 13.45 -32.09 -14.40
CA THR A 205 13.21 -31.21 -13.24
C THR A 205 12.47 -31.96 -12.12
N HIS A 206 11.40 -32.68 -12.46
CA HIS A 206 10.66 -33.49 -11.49
C HIS A 206 11.52 -34.60 -10.85
N ASN A 207 12.33 -35.31 -11.65
CA ASN A 207 13.23 -36.34 -11.13
C ASN A 207 14.32 -35.77 -10.23
N PHE A 208 14.88 -34.61 -10.59
CA PHE A 208 15.87 -33.91 -9.78
C PHE A 208 15.29 -33.50 -8.42
N PHE A 209 14.15 -32.80 -8.42
CA PHE A 209 13.52 -32.37 -7.16
C PHE A 209 13.01 -33.55 -6.33
N LYS A 210 12.63 -34.68 -6.94
CA LYS A 210 12.27 -35.90 -6.20
C LYS A 210 13.42 -36.50 -5.40
N GLN A 211 14.67 -36.28 -5.82
CA GLN A 211 15.85 -36.74 -5.07
C GLN A 211 16.22 -35.78 -3.93
N LEU A 212 15.88 -34.49 -4.06
CA LEU A 212 16.24 -33.45 -3.11
C LEU A 212 15.15 -33.15 -2.07
N MET A 213 13.88 -33.27 -2.47
CA MET A 213 12.72 -32.86 -1.67
C MET A 213 11.98 -34.06 -1.11
N TRP A 214 11.66 -33.99 0.18
CA TRP A 214 10.68 -34.87 0.80
C TRP A 214 9.37 -34.12 1.00
N ARG A 215 8.30 -34.53 0.31
CA ARG A 215 6.97 -33.93 0.44
C ARG A 215 5.93 -34.97 0.80
N SER A 216 5.37 -34.86 2.01
CA SER A 216 4.19 -35.63 2.43
C SER A 216 2.94 -34.79 2.22
N SER A 217 1.89 -35.39 1.65
CA SER A 217 0.57 -34.77 1.57
C SER A 217 -0.28 -35.22 2.77
N LYS A 218 -1.34 -34.48 3.10
CA LYS A 218 -2.30 -34.91 4.14
C LYS A 218 -2.89 -36.30 3.85
N ALA A 219 -3.01 -36.67 2.57
CA ALA A 219 -3.46 -37.99 2.16
C ALA A 219 -2.49 -39.11 2.55
N HIS A 220 -1.17 -38.84 2.64
CA HIS A 220 -0.17 -39.85 3.02
C HIS A 220 -0.17 -40.17 4.52
N VAL A 221 -0.71 -39.27 5.34
CA VAL A 221 -0.72 -39.36 6.81
C VAL A 221 -2.14 -39.33 7.37
N TRP A 222 -3.12 -39.58 6.51
CA TRP A 222 -4.55 -39.50 6.86
C TRP A 222 -4.90 -40.43 8.03
N ASP A 223 -4.37 -41.65 7.99
CA ASP A 223 -4.61 -42.70 8.98
C ASP A 223 -4.01 -42.37 10.36
N GLU A 224 -2.94 -41.58 10.41
CA GLU A 224 -2.27 -41.17 11.65
C GLU A 224 -2.93 -39.93 12.28
N LEU A 225 -3.37 -38.98 11.46
CA LEU A 225 -3.85 -37.67 11.93
C LEU A 225 -5.34 -37.64 12.29
N GLN A 226 -6.15 -38.60 11.83
CA GLN A 226 -7.60 -38.68 12.08
C GLN A 226 -8.31 -37.32 11.95
N LEU A 227 -7.98 -36.56 10.88
CA LEU A 227 -8.51 -35.20 10.69
C LEU A 227 -10.01 -35.24 10.35
N PRO A 228 -10.82 -34.32 10.91
CA PRO A 228 -12.19 -34.14 10.43
C PRO A 228 -12.19 -33.70 8.95
N PRO A 229 -13.28 -33.96 8.20
CA PRO A 229 -13.40 -33.47 6.84
C PRO A 229 -13.32 -31.95 6.80
N GLN A 230 -12.63 -31.42 5.80
CA GLN A 230 -12.56 -29.97 5.57
C GLN A 230 -13.88 -29.52 4.94
N GLU A 231 -14.60 -28.63 5.61
CA GLU A 231 -15.81 -27.98 5.08
C GLU A 231 -15.47 -26.57 4.60
N GLU A 232 -15.87 -26.25 3.37
CA GLU A 232 -15.76 -24.90 2.81
C GLU A 232 -17.15 -24.27 2.79
N CYS A 233 -17.35 -23.24 3.62
CA CYS A 233 -18.60 -22.52 3.73
C CYS A 233 -18.47 -21.14 3.10
N VAL A 234 -19.19 -20.91 2.01
CA VAL A 234 -19.25 -19.60 1.34
C VAL A 234 -20.48 -18.83 1.84
N PHE A 235 -20.26 -17.68 2.47
CA PHE A 235 -21.32 -16.78 2.91
C PHE A 235 -21.40 -15.57 1.99
N TRP A 236 -22.58 -15.35 1.40
CA TRP A 236 -22.86 -14.15 0.62
C TRP A 236 -23.29 -13.03 1.57
N LEU A 237 -22.57 -11.92 1.54
CA LEU A 237 -22.85 -10.73 2.34
C LEU A 237 -23.48 -9.67 1.45
N SER A 238 -24.49 -8.98 1.96
CA SER A 238 -25.04 -7.77 1.37
C SER A 238 -24.39 -6.55 2.01
N LEU A 239 -23.98 -5.58 1.20
CA LEU A 239 -23.49 -4.30 1.70
C LEU A 239 -24.62 -3.57 2.43
N SER A 240 -24.29 -2.86 3.51
CA SER A 240 -25.19 -1.88 4.10
C SER A 240 -25.40 -0.70 3.15
N PRO A 241 -26.46 0.11 3.30
CA PRO A 241 -26.69 1.26 2.42
C PRO A 241 -25.52 2.26 2.36
N ILE A 242 -24.78 2.40 3.47
CA ILE A 242 -23.64 3.31 3.58
C ILE A 242 -22.43 2.74 2.83
N GLU A 243 -22.17 1.45 2.99
CA GLU A 243 -21.11 0.75 2.25
C GLU A 243 -21.43 0.69 0.77
N GLU A 244 -22.68 0.43 0.39
CA GLU A 244 -23.14 0.40 -0.99
C GLU A 244 -22.95 1.76 -1.67
N HIS A 245 -23.36 2.86 -1.01
CA HIS A 245 -23.12 4.21 -1.52
C HIS A 245 -21.63 4.50 -1.71
N PHE A 246 -20.80 4.16 -0.72
CA PHE A 246 -19.36 4.32 -0.84
C PHE A 246 -18.76 3.47 -1.98
N TYR A 247 -19.17 2.21 -2.07
CA TYR A 247 -18.70 1.27 -3.09
C TYR A 247 -19.07 1.75 -4.49
N GLN A 248 -20.32 2.15 -4.71
CA GLN A 248 -20.81 2.64 -6.00
C GLN A 248 -20.01 3.87 -6.46
N ARG A 249 -19.72 4.79 -5.53
CA ARG A 249 -18.93 5.98 -5.82
C ARG A 249 -17.48 5.66 -6.17
N GLN A 250 -16.87 4.69 -5.49
CA GLN A 250 -15.54 4.20 -5.83
C GLN A 250 -15.54 3.45 -7.16
N HIS A 251 -16.60 2.71 -7.46
CA HIS A 251 -16.81 2.02 -8.73
C HIS A 251 -16.85 3.00 -9.89
N GLU A 252 -17.62 4.07 -9.81
CA GLU A 252 -17.66 5.14 -10.82
C GLU A 252 -16.27 5.72 -11.06
N THR A 253 -15.57 6.10 -9.98
CA THR A 253 -14.19 6.61 -10.07
C THR A 253 -13.24 5.60 -10.74
N CYS A 254 -13.36 4.31 -10.39
CA CYS A 254 -12.51 3.26 -10.96
C CYS A 254 -12.81 3.00 -12.43
N VAL A 255 -14.07 3.14 -12.86
CA VAL A 255 -14.48 3.02 -14.26
C VAL A 255 -13.91 4.17 -15.08
N ASP A 256 -13.97 5.40 -14.57
CA ASP A 256 -13.42 6.56 -15.24
C ASP A 256 -11.88 6.49 -15.31
N ASP A 257 -11.21 6.16 -14.20
CA ASP A 257 -9.75 5.90 -14.15
C ASP A 257 -9.36 4.83 -15.20
N ALA A 258 -10.13 3.73 -15.25
CA ALA A 258 -9.86 2.65 -16.20
C ALA A 258 -10.09 3.07 -17.66
N ARG A 259 -11.12 3.87 -17.93
CA ARG A 259 -11.39 4.39 -19.28
C ARG A 259 -10.24 5.28 -19.75
N GLU A 260 -9.78 6.21 -18.92
CA GLU A 260 -8.65 7.09 -19.24
C GLU A 260 -7.38 6.28 -19.53
N VAL A 261 -7.08 5.27 -18.71
CA VAL A 261 -5.93 4.39 -18.92
C VAL A 261 -6.04 3.60 -20.24
N ILE A 262 -7.22 3.07 -20.56
CA ILE A 262 -7.47 2.34 -21.81
C ILE A 262 -7.37 3.26 -23.03
N GLU A 263 -7.87 4.49 -22.93
CA GLU A 263 -7.75 5.50 -23.99
C GLU A 263 -6.28 5.88 -24.22
N GLY A 264 -5.50 6.09 -23.15
CA GLY A 264 -4.06 6.32 -23.24
C GLY A 264 -3.33 5.19 -23.97
N PHE A 265 -3.72 3.92 -23.75
CA PHE A 265 -3.13 2.79 -24.49
C PHE A 265 -3.46 2.84 -25.98
N LYS A 266 -4.69 3.23 -26.36
CA LYS A 266 -5.07 3.37 -27.77
C LYS A 266 -4.27 4.46 -28.48
N ASP A 267 -4.05 5.58 -27.80
CA ASP A 267 -3.25 6.70 -28.33
C ASP A 267 -1.79 6.29 -28.53
N ASP A 268 -1.21 5.55 -27.58
CA ASP A 268 0.18 5.09 -27.67
C ASP A 268 0.38 4.04 -28.77
N VAL A 269 -0.59 3.14 -28.96
CA VAL A 269 -0.59 2.20 -30.09
C VAL A 269 -0.71 2.95 -31.41
N SER A 270 -1.57 3.96 -31.50
CA SER A 270 -1.75 4.77 -32.70
C SER A 270 -0.49 5.57 -33.06
N LYS A 271 0.21 6.14 -32.06
CA LYS A 271 1.50 6.81 -32.24
C LYS A 271 2.61 5.86 -32.70
N LYS A 272 2.64 4.63 -32.16
CA LYS A 272 3.61 3.59 -32.57
C LYS A 272 3.37 3.12 -34.00
N GLN A 273 2.12 2.89 -34.39
CA GLN A 273 1.77 2.53 -35.78
C GLN A 273 2.10 3.64 -36.79
N ALA A 274 1.96 4.92 -36.40
CA ALA A 274 2.39 6.05 -37.22
C ALA A 274 3.93 6.14 -37.38
N ALA A 275 4.69 5.64 -36.41
CA ALA A 275 6.16 5.60 -36.46
C ALA A 275 6.72 4.38 -37.21
N ASP A 276 6.03 3.23 -37.16
CA ASP A 276 6.48 1.95 -37.73
C ASP A 276 6.14 1.74 -39.22
N SER A 277 5.77 2.80 -39.95
CA SER A 277 5.47 2.73 -41.39
C SER A 277 6.69 2.39 -42.27
N MET A 278 7.84 1.97 -41.71
CA MET A 278 9.07 1.64 -42.45
C MET A 278 9.67 0.25 -42.18
N SER A 279 9.02 -0.64 -41.42
CA SER A 279 9.49 -2.04 -41.31
C SER A 279 8.35 -3.04 -41.19
N SER A 280 8.14 -3.81 -42.26
CA SER A 280 7.30 -5.00 -42.24
C SER A 280 7.95 -6.11 -41.41
N ASP A 281 7.11 -6.90 -40.75
CA ASP A 281 7.40 -8.12 -39.98
C ASP A 281 7.72 -7.93 -38.49
N THR A 282 6.67 -7.86 -37.65
CA THR A 282 6.47 -8.82 -36.54
C THR A 282 5.01 -8.72 -36.06
N SER A 283 4.22 -9.78 -36.25
CA SER A 283 2.83 -9.89 -35.80
C SER A 283 2.75 -10.17 -34.30
N SER A 284 3.09 -9.18 -33.47
CA SER A 284 2.74 -9.20 -32.05
C SER A 284 1.60 -8.22 -31.85
N GLY A 285 0.40 -8.74 -31.56
CA GLY A 285 -0.77 -7.92 -31.24
C GLY A 285 -0.49 -6.94 -30.09
N PRO A 286 -1.39 -5.98 -29.83
CA PRO A 286 -1.22 -5.01 -28.76
C PRO A 286 -1.46 -5.70 -27.41
N TYR A 287 -0.48 -6.46 -26.94
CA TYR A 287 -0.50 -7.05 -25.62
C TYR A 287 -0.18 -5.95 -24.61
N ILE A 288 -1.11 -5.72 -23.68
CA ILE A 288 -0.92 -4.83 -22.54
C ILE A 288 0.33 -5.30 -21.80
N THR A 289 1.29 -4.40 -21.61
CA THR A 289 2.50 -4.73 -20.85
C THR A 289 2.17 -4.99 -19.38
N ASN A 290 3.00 -5.75 -18.66
CA ASN A 290 2.78 -6.00 -17.23
C ASN A 290 2.70 -4.70 -16.39
N MET A 291 3.39 -3.62 -16.80
CA MET A 291 3.31 -2.32 -16.14
C MET A 291 1.98 -1.61 -16.39
N GLU A 292 1.46 -1.70 -17.60
CA GLU A 292 0.15 -1.15 -17.98
C GLU A 292 -0.99 -1.91 -17.30
N ALA A 293 -0.90 -3.24 -17.25
CA ALA A 293 -1.83 -4.07 -16.50
C ALA A 293 -1.79 -3.75 -15.00
N ALA A 294 -0.61 -3.48 -14.43
CA ALA A 294 -0.48 -3.07 -13.04
C ALA A 294 -1.22 -1.75 -12.74
N LYS A 295 -1.22 -0.78 -13.68
CA LYS A 295 -2.02 0.45 -13.53
C LYS A 295 -3.51 0.16 -13.44
N LEU A 296 -4.01 -0.76 -14.26
CA LEU A 296 -5.41 -1.20 -14.23
C LEU A 296 -5.74 -1.99 -12.94
N PHE A 297 -4.82 -2.84 -12.46
CA PHE A 297 -5.06 -3.60 -11.22
C PHE A 297 -5.08 -2.70 -9.98
N ASN A 298 -4.40 -1.55 -10.00
CA ASN A 298 -4.46 -0.60 -8.90
C ASN A 298 -5.86 -0.01 -8.69
N SER A 299 -6.65 0.21 -9.76
CA SER A 299 -8.04 0.66 -9.59
C SER A 299 -8.92 -0.47 -9.04
N LEU A 300 -8.75 -1.71 -9.51
CA LEU A 300 -9.46 -2.88 -8.96
C LEU A 300 -9.10 -3.14 -7.49
N LEU A 301 -7.87 -2.84 -7.08
CA LEU A 301 -7.47 -2.93 -5.68
C LEU A 301 -8.31 -1.98 -4.80
N LYS A 302 -8.59 -0.76 -5.26
CA LYS A 302 -9.46 0.19 -4.53
C LYS A 302 -10.86 -0.40 -4.30
N LEU A 303 -11.44 -1.07 -5.30
CA LEU A 303 -12.75 -1.73 -5.17
C LEU A 303 -12.73 -2.89 -4.18
N ARG A 304 -11.68 -3.73 -4.23
CA ARG A 304 -11.52 -4.83 -3.27
C ARG A 304 -11.37 -4.31 -1.84
N GLN A 305 -10.69 -3.18 -1.67
CA GLN A 305 -10.56 -2.52 -0.36
C GLN A 305 -11.91 -1.97 0.12
N ALA A 306 -12.71 -1.38 -0.78
CA ALA A 306 -14.05 -0.89 -0.48
C ALA A 306 -15.02 -2.01 -0.06
N CYS A 307 -14.89 -3.22 -0.63
CA CYS A 307 -15.65 -4.41 -0.17
C CYS A 307 -15.30 -4.84 1.26
N CYS A 308 -14.08 -4.55 1.73
CA CYS A 308 -13.64 -4.93 3.08
C CYS A 308 -14.07 -3.90 4.11
N HIS A 309 -13.70 -2.63 3.91
CA HIS A 309 -14.08 -1.52 4.79
C HIS A 309 -13.74 -0.15 4.15
N PRO A 310 -14.57 0.90 4.30
CA PRO A 310 -14.31 2.23 3.73
C PRO A 310 -13.02 2.96 4.18
N GLN A 311 -12.34 2.46 5.22
CA GLN A 311 -11.06 3.00 5.71
C GLN A 311 -9.83 2.27 5.17
N VAL A 312 -10.00 1.15 4.46
CA VAL A 312 -8.87 0.36 3.98
C VAL A 312 -8.28 1.01 2.74
N GLY A 313 -6.95 1.11 2.71
CA GLY A 313 -6.20 1.61 1.56
C GLY A 313 -5.93 3.11 1.57
N SER A 314 -5.06 3.56 0.65
CA SER A 314 -4.70 4.98 0.49
C SER A 314 -5.85 5.85 -0.04
N SER A 315 -6.85 5.22 -0.67
CA SER A 315 -8.07 5.87 -1.16
C SER A 315 -9.24 5.76 -0.19
N GLY A 316 -9.04 5.16 0.99
CA GLY A 316 -10.03 5.12 2.06
C GLY A 316 -10.29 6.50 2.66
N LEU A 317 -11.43 6.65 3.35
CA LEU A 317 -11.85 7.94 3.92
C LEU A 317 -10.84 8.55 4.90
N ARG A 318 -10.10 7.70 5.63
CA ARG A 318 -8.97 8.05 6.50
C ARG A 318 -8.01 6.88 6.64
N SER A 319 -6.73 7.17 6.86
CA SER A 319 -5.71 6.16 7.20
C SER A 319 -6.06 5.44 8.50
N LEU A 320 -5.93 4.10 8.49
CA LEU A 320 -6.14 3.16 9.61
C LEU A 320 -5.16 3.33 10.80
N GLN A 321 -4.39 4.42 10.86
CA GLN A 321 -3.57 4.74 12.03
C GLN A 321 -4.40 5.08 13.28
N LYS A 322 -5.72 5.27 13.14
CA LYS A 322 -6.69 5.38 14.24
C LYS A 322 -7.63 4.16 14.23
N SER A 323 -8.28 3.89 15.37
CA SER A 323 -9.27 2.83 15.54
C SER A 323 -10.31 2.80 14.39
N PRO A 324 -10.81 1.61 14.02
CA PRO A 324 -11.81 1.49 12.99
C PRO A 324 -13.06 2.33 13.34
N MET A 325 -13.55 3.10 12.38
CA MET A 325 -14.71 3.97 12.53
C MET A 325 -16.01 3.17 12.56
N THR A 326 -17.02 3.69 13.25
CA THR A 326 -18.38 3.13 13.15
C THR A 326 -19.05 3.56 11.85
N MET A 327 -20.16 2.91 11.51
CA MET A 327 -20.87 3.23 10.27
C MET A 327 -21.51 4.63 10.33
N GLU A 328 -21.91 5.10 11.51
CA GLU A 328 -22.40 6.47 11.74
C GLU A 328 -21.29 7.50 11.55
N GLU A 329 -20.08 7.21 12.04
CA GLU A 329 -18.92 8.08 11.82
C GLU A 329 -18.56 8.14 10.34
N ILE A 330 -18.56 7.01 9.63
CA ILE A 330 -18.35 6.94 8.19
C ILE A 330 -19.39 7.79 7.46
N LEU A 331 -20.67 7.65 7.79
CA LEU A 331 -21.75 8.43 7.21
C LEU A 331 -21.52 9.94 7.41
N SER A 332 -21.12 10.36 8.62
CA SER A 332 -20.84 11.78 8.88
C SER A 332 -19.71 12.32 8.01
N VAL A 333 -18.68 11.51 7.74
CA VAL A 333 -17.56 11.87 6.86
C VAL A 333 -18.03 11.95 5.41
N LEU A 334 -18.89 11.03 4.96
CA LEU A 334 -19.45 11.03 3.60
C LEU A 334 -20.35 12.24 3.37
N ILE A 335 -21.18 12.61 4.35
CA ILE A 335 -22.00 13.83 4.31
C ILE A 335 -21.10 15.06 4.22
N GLY A 336 -20.05 15.15 5.06
CA GLY A 336 -19.10 16.25 5.02
C GLY A 336 -18.40 16.38 3.66
N LYS A 337 -17.98 15.26 3.06
CA LYS A 337 -17.38 15.24 1.73
C LYS A 337 -18.36 15.72 0.64
N THR A 338 -19.60 15.23 0.70
CA THR A 338 -20.67 15.60 -0.25
C THR A 338 -21.00 17.09 -0.14
N LYS A 339 -21.01 17.64 1.07
CA LYS A 339 -21.19 19.08 1.29
C LYS A 339 -20.08 19.91 0.64
N VAL A 340 -18.83 19.53 0.83
CA VAL A 340 -17.68 20.21 0.21
C VAL A 340 -17.75 20.16 -1.33
N GLU A 341 -18.17 19.04 -1.89
CA GLU A 341 -18.35 18.90 -3.35
C GLU A 341 -19.50 19.76 -3.88
N GLY A 342 -20.61 19.86 -3.14
CA GLY A 342 -21.71 20.76 -3.47
C GLY A 342 -21.30 22.23 -3.39
N GLU A 343 -20.55 22.62 -2.36
CA GLU A 343 -19.96 23.96 -2.24
C GLU A 343 -19.01 24.28 -3.41
N ASP A 344 -18.20 23.32 -3.85
CA ASP A 344 -17.31 23.49 -5.00
C ASP A 344 -18.06 23.59 -6.34
N ALA A 345 -19.16 22.84 -6.50
CA ALA A 345 -20.02 22.95 -7.67
C ALA A 345 -20.73 24.31 -7.72
N LEU A 346 -21.29 24.77 -6.60
CA LEU A 346 -21.90 26.10 -6.48
C LEU A 346 -20.87 27.19 -6.81
N ARG A 347 -19.65 27.10 -6.25
CA ARG A 347 -18.56 28.03 -6.54
C ARG A 347 -18.27 28.12 -8.04
N LYS A 348 -18.16 27.00 -8.75
CA LYS A 348 -17.89 26.98 -10.20
C LYS A 348 -19.00 27.67 -11.00
N LEU A 349 -20.26 27.41 -10.65
CA LEU A 349 -21.41 28.02 -11.30
C LEU A 349 -21.40 29.55 -11.12
N ILE A 350 -21.20 30.02 -9.89
CA ILE A 350 -21.15 31.45 -9.57
C ILE A 350 -19.96 32.15 -10.24
N VAL A 351 -18.78 31.52 -10.28
CA VAL A 351 -17.62 32.05 -11.01
C VAL A 351 -17.93 32.21 -12.50
N ALA A 352 -18.62 31.23 -13.11
CA ALA A 352 -19.00 31.30 -14.51
C ALA A 352 -20.01 32.45 -14.77
N LEU A 353 -21.03 32.60 -13.92
CA LEU A 353 -21.99 33.71 -14.00
C LEU A 353 -21.32 35.07 -13.83
N ASN A 354 -20.40 35.21 -12.86
CA ASN A 354 -19.60 36.41 -12.68
C ASN A 354 -18.76 36.73 -13.92
N GLY A 355 -18.15 35.71 -14.55
CA GLY A 355 -17.41 35.85 -15.79
C GLY A 355 -18.29 36.33 -16.95
N LEU A 356 -19.48 35.74 -17.11
CA LEU A 356 -20.45 36.14 -18.14
C LEU A 356 -20.96 37.57 -17.91
N ALA A 357 -21.26 37.95 -16.67
CA ALA A 357 -21.67 39.30 -16.31
C ALA A 357 -20.55 40.31 -16.60
N GLY A 358 -19.30 39.97 -16.29
CA GLY A 358 -18.12 40.78 -16.65
C GLY A 358 -18.00 40.99 -18.17
N ILE A 359 -18.24 39.96 -18.98
CA ILE A 359 -18.24 40.08 -20.45
C ILE A 359 -19.38 40.99 -20.92
N ALA A 360 -20.57 40.89 -20.33
CA ALA A 360 -21.70 41.75 -20.66
C ALA A 360 -21.41 43.23 -20.36
N ILE A 361 -20.74 43.53 -19.24
CA ILE A 361 -20.26 44.89 -18.91
C ILE A 361 -19.29 45.41 -19.98
N ILE A 362 -18.32 44.60 -20.41
CA ILE A 362 -17.34 45.00 -21.44
C ILE A 362 -18.04 45.28 -22.78
N LYS A 363 -19.09 44.53 -23.10
CA LYS A 363 -19.92 44.74 -24.29
C LYS A 363 -20.93 45.88 -24.16
N HIS A 364 -20.95 46.59 -23.03
CA HIS A 364 -21.93 47.62 -22.67
C HIS A 364 -23.38 47.13 -22.61
N ASP A 365 -23.60 45.82 -22.43
CA ASP A 365 -24.91 45.23 -22.15
C ASP A 365 -25.15 45.20 -20.63
N PHE A 366 -25.47 46.37 -20.08
CA PHE A 366 -25.71 46.53 -18.64
C PHE A 366 -26.96 45.77 -18.13
N PRO A 367 -28.11 45.76 -18.84
CA PRO A 367 -29.27 44.96 -18.42
C PRO A 367 -28.97 43.46 -18.34
N GLY A 368 -28.24 42.92 -19.32
CA GLY A 368 -27.80 41.51 -19.31
C GLY A 368 -26.88 41.21 -18.12
N ALA A 369 -25.95 42.11 -17.81
CA ALA A 369 -25.06 41.97 -16.65
C ALA A 369 -25.83 41.96 -15.31
N VAL A 370 -26.83 42.83 -15.15
CA VAL A 370 -27.68 42.85 -13.93
C VAL A 370 -28.46 41.54 -13.79
N SER A 371 -29.02 41.01 -14.88
CA SER A 371 -29.75 39.74 -14.86
C SER A 371 -28.87 38.59 -14.37
N LEU A 372 -27.64 38.50 -14.88
CA LEU A 372 -26.69 37.44 -14.51
C LEU A 372 -26.23 37.53 -13.05
N TYR A 373 -26.01 38.75 -12.53
CA TYR A 373 -25.67 38.92 -11.11
C TYR A 373 -26.86 38.63 -10.18
N LYS A 374 -28.10 38.93 -10.60
CA LYS A 374 -29.30 38.55 -9.83
C LYS A 374 -29.47 37.03 -9.81
N GLU A 375 -29.32 36.37 -10.95
CA GLU A 375 -29.34 34.91 -11.04
C GLU A 375 -28.28 34.27 -10.12
N ALA A 376 -27.08 34.85 -10.06
CA ALA A 376 -26.04 34.40 -9.13
C ALA A 376 -26.45 34.56 -7.65
N LEU A 377 -27.14 35.64 -7.27
CA LEU A 377 -27.63 35.82 -5.90
C LEU A 377 -28.79 34.87 -5.58
N ASP A 378 -29.72 34.69 -6.51
CA ASP A 378 -30.86 33.79 -6.35
C ASP A 378 -30.40 32.35 -6.09
N LEU A 379 -29.40 31.88 -6.86
CA LEU A 379 -28.78 30.56 -6.66
C LEU A 379 -28.08 30.41 -5.31
N VAL A 380 -27.46 31.48 -4.80
CA VAL A 380 -26.83 31.47 -3.47
C VAL A 380 -27.89 31.41 -2.37
N GLU A 381 -28.98 32.14 -2.52
CA GLU A 381 -30.09 32.14 -1.56
C GLU A 381 -30.81 30.77 -1.54
N GLU A 382 -31.09 30.22 -2.73
CA GLU A 382 -31.73 28.91 -2.90
C GLU A 382 -30.96 27.78 -2.19
N HIS A 383 -29.64 27.82 -2.25
CA HIS A 383 -28.77 26.77 -1.68
C HIS A 383 -28.14 27.11 -0.32
N SER A 384 -28.50 28.23 0.28
CA SER A 384 -27.88 28.77 1.51
C SER A 384 -27.93 27.86 2.73
N CYS A 385 -28.92 26.95 2.79
CA CYS A 385 -29.10 26.01 3.90
C CYS A 385 -28.06 24.89 3.89
N ASP A 386 -27.67 24.43 2.70
CA ASP A 386 -26.82 23.26 2.52
C ASP A 386 -25.37 23.63 2.16
N PHE A 387 -25.21 24.64 1.31
CA PHE A 387 -23.93 25.05 0.74
C PHE A 387 -23.62 26.51 1.05
N ARG A 388 -22.39 26.76 1.49
CA ARG A 388 -21.90 28.11 1.72
C ARG A 388 -21.07 28.61 0.54
N LEU A 389 -21.42 29.78 0.00
CA LEU A 389 -20.57 30.49 -0.96
C LEU A 389 -19.39 31.19 -0.25
N ASP A 390 -18.24 31.26 -0.92
CA ASP A 390 -17.09 32.01 -0.42
C ASP A 390 -17.44 33.51 -0.25
N PRO A 391 -17.08 34.15 0.87
CA PRO A 391 -17.38 35.57 1.11
C PRO A 391 -16.88 36.51 0.00
N LEU A 392 -15.72 36.20 -0.60
CA LEU A 392 -15.11 37.04 -1.64
C LEU A 392 -15.95 37.05 -2.92
N LEU A 393 -16.49 35.90 -3.32
CA LEU A 393 -17.38 35.80 -4.48
C LEU A 393 -18.68 36.57 -4.23
N ASN A 394 -19.20 36.50 -3.02
CA ASN A 394 -20.41 37.22 -2.63
C ASN A 394 -20.20 38.75 -2.65
N ILE A 395 -19.08 39.23 -2.10
CA ILE A 395 -18.70 40.65 -2.14
C ILE A 395 -18.55 41.14 -3.60
N HIS A 396 -17.95 40.32 -4.47
CA HIS A 396 -17.76 40.67 -5.89
C HIS A 396 -19.09 40.89 -6.62
N ILE A 397 -20.08 40.01 -6.40
CA ILE A 397 -21.41 40.14 -6.98
C ILE A 397 -22.07 41.44 -6.52
N HIS A 398 -22.11 41.67 -5.19
CA HIS A 398 -22.75 42.86 -4.63
C HIS A 398 -22.10 44.17 -5.08
N TYR A 399 -20.77 44.21 -5.12
CA TYR A 399 -20.03 45.39 -5.56
C TYR A 399 -20.30 45.72 -7.03
N ASN A 400 -20.17 44.73 -7.93
CA ASN A 400 -20.36 44.98 -9.36
C ASN A 400 -21.82 45.24 -9.71
N LEU A 401 -22.78 44.61 -9.02
CA LEU A 401 -24.19 44.93 -9.17
C LEU A 401 -24.46 46.40 -8.79
N ALA A 402 -23.87 46.88 -7.69
CA ALA A 402 -24.00 48.28 -7.28
C ALA A 402 -23.42 49.27 -8.30
N GLU A 403 -22.32 48.92 -8.96
CA GLU A 403 -21.70 49.74 -10.03
C GLU A 403 -22.50 49.74 -11.34
N VAL A 404 -23.16 48.63 -11.68
CA VAL A 404 -23.89 48.47 -12.95
C VAL A 404 -25.34 49.01 -12.88
N LEU A 405 -25.94 49.11 -11.69
CA LEU A 405 -27.30 49.63 -11.51
C LEU A 405 -27.46 51.09 -12.01
N PRO A 406 -26.61 52.07 -11.65
CA PRO A 406 -26.73 53.45 -12.13
C PRO A 406 -26.63 53.63 -13.66
N PRO A 407 -25.69 53.01 -14.40
CA PRO A 407 -25.65 53.12 -15.86
C PRO A 407 -26.81 52.38 -16.54
N THR A 408 -27.37 51.34 -15.91
CA THR A 408 -28.57 50.65 -16.41
C THR A 408 -29.80 51.55 -16.34
N GLU A 409 -30.02 52.24 -15.22
CA GLU A 409 -31.12 53.20 -15.06
C GLU A 409 -31.03 54.35 -16.06
N LYS A 410 -29.81 54.87 -16.31
CA LYS A 410 -29.56 55.90 -17.33
C LYS A 410 -29.85 55.41 -18.75
N SER A 411 -29.49 54.16 -19.06
CA SER A 411 -29.73 53.54 -20.37
C SER A 411 -31.24 53.33 -20.61
N LEU A 412 -31.98 52.89 -19.59
CA LEU A 412 -33.44 52.74 -19.65
C LEU A 412 -34.18 54.09 -19.76
N GLN A 413 -33.69 55.14 -19.10
CA GLN A 413 -34.22 56.50 -19.22
C GLN A 413 -33.94 57.15 -20.59
N GLN A 414 -32.83 56.83 -21.26
CA GLN A 414 -32.58 57.30 -22.63
C GLN A 414 -33.45 56.58 -23.68
N MET A 415 -33.81 55.32 -23.44
CA MET A 415 -34.76 54.58 -24.28
C MET A 415 -36.21 55.07 -24.13
N SER A 416 -36.62 55.51 -22.94
CA SER A 416 -37.98 56.06 -22.73
C SER A 416 -38.19 57.46 -23.30
N VAL A 417 -37.11 58.20 -23.60
CA VAL A 417 -37.18 59.51 -24.27
C VAL A 417 -37.23 59.37 -25.81
N SER A 418 -36.96 58.18 -26.35
CA SER A 418 -36.91 57.93 -27.80
C SER A 418 -37.96 56.94 -28.34
N GLY A 419 -38.81 56.36 -27.49
CA GLY A 419 -39.85 55.42 -27.88
C GLY A 419 -41.19 55.70 -27.21
N SER A 420 -42.23 55.89 -28.03
CA SER A 420 -43.63 56.05 -27.64
C SER A 420 -44.17 54.84 -26.86
N SER A 421 -44.80 55.13 -25.71
CA SER A 421 -45.91 54.40 -25.06
C SER A 421 -46.04 52.90 -25.36
N GLU A 422 -45.60 52.04 -24.43
CA GLU A 422 -46.34 50.85 -24.00
C GLU A 422 -45.79 50.25 -22.68
N ASN A 423 -46.68 50.20 -21.67
CA ASN A 423 -46.72 49.41 -20.43
C ASN A 423 -45.41 48.96 -19.73
N LEU A 424 -45.06 49.63 -18.62
CA LEU A 424 -44.14 49.14 -17.59
C LEU A 424 -44.85 48.23 -16.56
N PRO A 425 -44.27 47.09 -16.13
CA PRO A 425 -44.64 46.43 -14.89
C PRO A 425 -44.01 47.15 -13.69
N CYS A 426 -44.85 47.53 -12.73
CA CYS A 426 -44.50 48.18 -11.48
C CYS A 426 -43.76 47.20 -10.54
N GLY A 427 -42.56 47.57 -10.09
CA GLY A 427 -41.81 46.80 -9.08
C GLY A 427 -40.63 47.54 -8.42
N ILE A 428 -40.56 48.87 -8.55
CA ILE A 428 -39.40 49.68 -8.11
C ILE A 428 -39.61 50.32 -6.72
N CYS A 429 -40.78 50.19 -6.11
CA CYS A 429 -41.14 50.95 -4.90
C CYS A 429 -40.66 50.38 -3.56
N ASN A 430 -39.81 49.34 -3.50
CA ASN A 430 -39.38 48.72 -2.23
C ASN A 430 -37.87 48.79 -1.93
N ILE A 431 -37.12 49.63 -2.65
CA ILE A 431 -35.65 49.69 -2.56
C ILE A 431 -35.16 50.71 -1.51
N ASP A 432 -35.97 51.71 -1.15
CA ASP A 432 -35.52 52.81 -0.29
C ASP A 432 -35.39 52.46 1.20
N GLU A 433 -36.17 51.51 1.73
CA GLU A 433 -36.12 51.20 3.17
C GLU A 433 -34.97 50.26 3.58
N LYS A 434 -34.55 49.32 2.72
CA LYS A 434 -33.41 48.41 3.01
C LYS A 434 -32.04 49.05 2.79
N MET A 435 -31.93 50.06 1.93
CA MET A 435 -30.69 50.83 1.69
C MET A 435 -30.31 51.73 2.86
N ILE A 436 -31.28 52.17 3.67
CA ILE A 436 -31.03 53.02 4.84
C ILE A 436 -30.41 52.20 5.99
N MET A 437 -30.83 50.94 6.18
CA MET A 437 -30.27 50.05 7.21
C MET A 437 -28.79 49.70 6.97
N LEU A 438 -28.38 49.49 5.71
CA LEU A 438 -26.98 49.17 5.36
C LEU A 438 -26.03 50.39 5.42
N ARG A 439 -26.57 51.62 5.39
CA ARG A 439 -25.77 52.83 5.62
C ARG A 439 -25.47 53.06 7.11
N GLU A 440 -26.28 52.53 8.02
CA GLU A 440 -26.05 52.65 9.47
C GLU A 440 -25.06 51.62 10.02
N GLU A 441 -25.02 50.39 9.49
CA GLU A 441 -23.98 49.38 9.84
C GLU A 441 -22.56 49.84 9.47
N LYS A 442 -22.44 50.72 8.47
CA LYS A 442 -21.17 51.33 8.04
C LYS A 442 -20.54 52.24 9.11
N LYS A 443 -21.29 52.68 10.13
CA LYS A 443 -20.76 53.47 11.26
C LYS A 443 -20.28 52.63 12.44
N GLY A 444 -20.53 51.31 12.44
CA GLY A 444 -20.20 50.41 13.53
C GLY A 444 -18.89 49.64 13.40
N LEU A 445 -18.27 49.60 12.20
CA LEU A 445 -17.09 48.77 11.94
C LEU A 445 -15.72 49.49 12.03
N ASP A 446 -15.69 50.78 12.35
CA ASP A 446 -14.43 51.57 12.44
C ASP A 446 -13.65 51.40 13.77
N VAL A 447 -13.86 50.31 14.52
CA VAL A 447 -13.05 50.02 15.71
C VAL A 447 -12.67 48.55 15.80
N ILE A 448 -11.65 48.14 15.03
CA ILE A 448 -10.74 47.06 15.43
C ILE A 448 -9.32 47.49 15.02
N PRO A 449 -8.43 47.83 15.97
CA PRO A 449 -7.05 48.18 15.64
C PRO A 449 -6.24 46.92 15.31
N VAL A 450 -5.26 47.14 14.43
CA VAL A 450 -4.30 46.22 13.78
C VAL A 450 -3.79 45.07 14.65
#